data_AF-A0A840S8M8-F1
#
_entry.id   AF-A0A840S8M8-F1
#
_cell.length_a   1.000
_cell.length_b   1.000
_cell.length_c   1.000
_cell.angle_alpha   90.00
_cell.angle_beta   90.00
_cell.angle_gamma   90.00
#
_symmetry.space_group_name_H-M   'P 1'
#
loop_
_entity.id
_entity.type
_entity.pdbx_description
1 polymer ?
#
loop_
_entity_poly.entity_id
_entity_poly.type
_entity_poly.pdbx_seq_one_letter_code
_entity_poly.pdbx_strand_id
1 'polypeptide(L)'
;MSATKDHRSAGRPTFRIDPDRLRSIREEKSLTQVRLIAMVHEHMGTHATKDPVKHYQRIERTGRTSQAMASALAAVLGTTVAVLQGEAPVDEGDLFIDRLERHIAEQIAGNTNPALAAEVARDGGAHPRDVAIDLAHQIESARFNGRADELMALAQLVGWSVEDVSKPVTHRGHWLISSSRSTSTAKVVYGTDEVSWHVHQFAEKHARFHQSDGSVTLREALPKLFVEIQHPYHAALRLSTSFMRCVASSTGLQWVNPSWRDRFFLDDSLRRWAYRTFNFVTDFDGLRRPADVRRLRLKVEKFGQNKTWTHLFLVDGNLADMHDRTFQSFQVEGSSHDVVLNWLIAAAAVELKPLFDEWPVDCWEFQAHERCICLHLNVPLRLSQARGQDFQWGPWYRLDLVEEMPDGALRPAPWREASVATSSDELKRRLTTAPG
;
A
#
# COMPACT_ATOMS: atom_id res chain seq x y z
N MET A 1 27.35 47.44 -32.70
CA MET A 1 28.12 47.36 -31.44
C MET A 1 27.09 47.57 -30.33
N SER A 2 26.69 46.64 -29.47
CA SER A 2 27.37 45.47 -28.89
C SER A 2 26.43 44.27 -28.89
N ALA A 3 26.95 43.11 -29.31
CA ALA A 3 26.32 41.82 -29.12
C ALA A 3 26.75 41.28 -27.76
N THR A 4 25.84 41.27 -26.78
CA THR A 4 26.01 40.54 -25.52
C THR A 4 25.81 39.06 -25.83
N LYS A 5 26.91 38.30 -25.85
CA LYS A 5 26.89 36.83 -25.91
C LYS A 5 26.33 36.31 -24.59
N ASP A 6 25.09 35.85 -24.59
CA ASP A 6 24.56 34.97 -23.55
C ASP A 6 25.24 33.61 -23.64
N HIS A 7 26.25 33.39 -22.79
CA HIS A 7 26.76 32.06 -22.48
C HIS A 7 25.72 31.31 -21.64
N ARG A 8 24.68 30.75 -22.29
CA ARG A 8 23.90 29.67 -21.68
C ARG A 8 24.77 28.42 -21.65
N SER A 9 25.35 28.12 -20.49
CA SER A 9 25.90 26.78 -20.22
C SER A 9 24.74 25.78 -20.30
N ALA A 10 24.59 25.11 -21.43
CA ALA A 10 23.68 23.99 -21.58
C ALA A 10 24.11 22.89 -20.59
N GLY A 11 23.48 22.85 -19.42
CA GLY A 11 23.62 21.75 -18.49
C GLY A 11 23.21 20.46 -19.19
N ARG A 12 24.06 19.43 -19.11
CA ARG A 12 23.80 18.11 -19.69
C ARG A 12 22.42 17.63 -19.23
N PRO A 13 21.54 17.12 -20.13
CA PRO A 13 20.24 16.60 -19.74
C PRO A 13 20.44 15.56 -18.62
N THR A 14 19.94 15.87 -17.42
CA THR A 14 20.05 14.95 -16.29
C THR A 14 19.03 13.85 -16.47
N PHE A 15 19.50 12.64 -16.71
CA PHE A 15 18.67 11.45 -16.67
C PHE A 15 18.29 11.16 -15.23
N ARG A 16 17.01 10.87 -14.96
CA ARG A 16 16.51 10.65 -13.61
C ARG A 16 16.03 9.22 -13.46
N ILE A 17 16.56 8.55 -12.44
CA ILE A 17 16.10 7.25 -11.94
C ILE A 17 15.44 7.46 -10.58
N ASP A 18 14.61 6.50 -10.16
CA ASP A 18 14.01 6.46 -8.84
C ASP A 18 15.09 6.06 -7.81
N PRO A 19 15.44 6.95 -6.86
CA PRO A 19 16.47 6.67 -5.86
C PRO A 19 16.10 5.53 -4.91
N ASP A 20 14.84 5.42 -4.52
CA ASP A 20 14.36 4.38 -3.61
C ASP A 20 14.35 3.02 -4.32
N ARG A 21 14.01 3.01 -5.61
CA ARG A 21 14.06 1.81 -6.43
C ARG A 21 15.48 1.30 -6.64
N LEU A 22 16.43 2.19 -6.93
CA LEU A 22 17.85 1.85 -7.04
C LEU A 22 18.38 1.23 -5.73
N ARG A 23 17.99 1.79 -4.58
CA ARG A 23 18.36 1.28 -3.25
C ARG A 23 17.80 -0.12 -3.02
N SER A 24 16.50 -0.29 -3.24
CA SER A 24 15.80 -1.57 -3.05
C SER A 24 16.42 -2.69 -3.88
N ILE A 25 16.65 -2.49 -5.19
CA ILE A 25 17.23 -3.53 -6.05
C ILE A 25 18.68 -3.85 -5.65
N ARG A 26 19.46 -2.82 -5.25
CA ARG A 26 20.82 -3.03 -4.75
C ARG A 26 20.82 -3.94 -3.50
N GLU A 27 19.89 -3.71 -2.58
CA GLU A 27 19.77 -4.46 -1.32
C GLU A 27 19.23 -5.87 -1.55
N GLU A 28 18.26 -6.05 -2.46
CA GLU A 28 17.79 -7.36 -2.91
C GLU A 28 18.94 -8.23 -3.45
N LYS A 29 19.88 -7.63 -4.17
CA LYS A 29 21.09 -8.31 -4.68
C LYS A 29 22.21 -8.43 -3.64
N SER A 30 21.98 -8.01 -2.40
CA SER A 30 22.98 -8.00 -1.31
C SER A 30 24.28 -7.26 -1.68
N LEU A 31 24.16 -6.20 -2.49
CA LEU A 31 25.31 -5.41 -2.94
C LEU A 31 25.49 -4.18 -2.03
N THR A 32 26.74 -3.95 -1.61
CA THR A 32 27.10 -2.66 -0.99
C THR A 32 27.24 -1.58 -2.06
N GLN A 33 27.09 -0.30 -1.68
CA GLN A 33 27.29 0.83 -2.59
C GLN A 33 28.66 0.77 -3.29
N VAL A 34 29.70 0.40 -2.53
CA VAL A 34 31.08 0.25 -3.01
C VAL A 34 31.19 -0.88 -4.03
N ARG A 35 30.58 -2.04 -3.74
CA ARG A 35 30.65 -3.19 -4.64
C ARG A 35 29.90 -2.92 -5.94
N LEU A 36 28.72 -2.32 -5.86
CA LEU A 36 27.93 -1.99 -7.04
C LEU A 36 28.65 -1.01 -7.97
N ILE A 37 29.18 0.10 -7.43
CA ILE A 37 29.84 1.09 -8.29
C ILE A 37 31.14 0.54 -8.93
N ALA A 38 31.85 -0.36 -8.24
CA ALA A 38 32.99 -1.06 -8.81
C ALA A 38 32.59 -1.91 -10.03
N MET A 39 31.53 -2.73 -9.89
CA MET A 39 31.01 -3.56 -10.98
C MET A 39 30.50 -2.71 -12.16
N VAL A 40 29.90 -1.55 -11.89
CA VAL A 40 29.42 -0.62 -12.93
C VAL A 40 30.57 -0.01 -13.72
N HIS A 41 31.65 0.43 -13.06
CA HIS A 41 32.81 0.97 -13.74
C HIS A 41 33.53 -0.10 -14.58
N GLU A 42 33.63 -1.32 -14.06
CA GLU A 42 34.15 -2.48 -14.80
C GLU A 42 33.30 -2.74 -16.06
N HIS A 43 31.97 -2.78 -15.93
CA HIS A 43 31.06 -2.96 -17.06
C HIS A 43 31.16 -1.85 -18.11
N MET A 44 31.40 -0.60 -17.69
CA MET A 44 31.57 0.54 -18.60
C MET A 44 32.96 0.62 -19.24
N GLY A 45 33.92 -0.21 -18.82
CA GLY A 45 35.31 -0.10 -19.27
C GLY A 45 35.97 1.24 -18.93
N THR A 46 35.51 1.92 -17.87
CA THR A 46 35.99 3.24 -17.46
C THR A 46 36.66 3.18 -16.09
N HIS A 47 37.80 3.87 -15.95
CA HIS A 47 38.40 4.05 -14.63
C HIS A 47 37.51 4.95 -13.75
N ALA A 48 37.38 4.56 -12.49
CA ALA A 48 36.57 5.25 -11.50
C ALA A 48 36.89 6.76 -11.46
N THR A 49 35.84 7.59 -11.38
CA THR A 49 35.97 9.02 -11.07
C THR A 49 36.80 9.22 -9.78
N LYS A 50 37.37 10.42 -9.54
CA LYS A 50 38.18 10.72 -8.33
C LYS A 50 37.53 10.31 -7.00
N ASP A 51 36.20 10.12 -6.94
CA ASP A 51 35.49 9.53 -5.81
C ASP A 51 34.19 8.80 -6.28
N PRO A 52 34.27 7.52 -6.71
CA PRO A 52 33.14 6.80 -7.32
C PRO A 52 32.03 6.53 -6.30
N VAL A 53 32.39 6.29 -5.03
CA VAL A 53 31.44 6.00 -3.97
C VAL A 53 30.59 7.23 -3.65
N LYS A 54 31.20 8.42 -3.48
CA LYS A 54 30.43 9.66 -3.29
C LYS A 54 29.57 9.99 -4.50
N HIS A 55 30.06 9.72 -5.71
CA HIS A 55 29.26 9.90 -6.92
C HIS A 55 28.01 9.02 -6.91
N TYR A 56 28.17 7.74 -6.58
CA TYR A 56 27.06 6.79 -6.45
C TYR A 56 26.11 7.16 -5.31
N GLN A 57 26.61 7.55 -4.13
CA GLN A 57 25.78 8.06 -3.02
C GLN A 57 24.91 9.25 -3.43
N ARG A 58 25.45 10.15 -4.24
CA ARG A 58 24.68 11.26 -4.80
C ARG A 58 23.59 10.77 -5.76
N ILE A 59 23.88 9.77 -6.59
CA ILE A 59 22.88 9.14 -7.48
C ILE A 59 21.78 8.48 -6.62
N GLU A 60 22.12 7.66 -5.64
CA GLU A 60 21.14 6.99 -4.77
C GLU A 60 20.36 7.96 -3.86
N ARG A 61 20.86 9.17 -3.63
CA ARG A 61 20.14 10.22 -2.89
C ARG A 61 19.24 11.07 -3.78
N THR A 62 19.65 11.36 -5.01
CA THR A 62 19.00 12.39 -5.86
C THR A 62 18.33 11.82 -7.09
N GLY A 63 18.64 10.57 -7.47
CA GLY A 63 18.22 9.94 -8.70
C GLY A 63 18.87 10.53 -9.96
N ARG A 64 19.70 11.58 -9.85
CA ARG A 64 20.26 12.29 -11.00
C ARG A 64 21.53 11.62 -11.49
N THR A 65 21.51 11.16 -12.72
CA THR A 65 22.63 10.47 -13.37
C THR A 65 22.66 10.74 -14.88
N SER A 66 23.56 10.08 -15.60
CA SER A 66 23.56 10.05 -17.07
C SER A 66 22.88 8.78 -17.57
N GLN A 67 22.33 8.80 -18.79
CA GLN A 67 21.70 7.61 -19.39
C GLN A 67 22.68 6.43 -19.47
N ALA A 68 23.94 6.66 -19.84
CA ALA A 68 24.97 5.61 -19.88
C ALA A 68 25.22 4.96 -18.51
N MET A 69 25.28 5.77 -17.44
CA MET A 69 25.42 5.26 -16.08
C MET A 69 24.15 4.52 -15.63
N ALA A 70 22.96 4.99 -15.99
CA ALA A 70 21.71 4.29 -15.70
C ALA A 70 21.62 2.93 -16.43
N SER A 71 22.01 2.87 -17.70
CA SER A 71 22.10 1.61 -18.47
C SER A 71 23.11 0.64 -17.87
N ALA A 72 24.28 1.12 -17.43
CA ALA A 72 25.28 0.27 -16.79
C ALA A 72 24.83 -0.22 -15.40
N LEU A 73 24.18 0.64 -14.61
CA LEU A 73 23.53 0.24 -13.36
C LEU A 73 22.48 -0.84 -13.59
N ALA A 74 21.62 -0.66 -14.60
CA ALA A 74 20.59 -1.63 -14.97
C ALA A 74 21.21 -2.99 -15.35
N ALA A 75 22.24 -2.98 -16.21
CA ALA A 75 22.93 -4.18 -16.64
C ALA A 75 23.58 -4.94 -15.47
N VAL A 76 24.30 -4.23 -14.59
CA VAL A 76 24.97 -4.84 -13.42
C VAL A 76 23.97 -5.38 -12.40
N LEU A 77 22.84 -4.69 -12.21
CA LEU A 77 21.77 -5.14 -11.33
C LEU A 77 20.88 -6.22 -11.96
N GLY A 78 21.08 -6.53 -13.25
CA GLY A 78 20.27 -7.50 -13.98
C GLY A 78 18.81 -7.04 -14.15
N THR A 79 18.61 -5.76 -14.42
CA THR A 79 17.29 -5.13 -14.59
C THR A 79 17.27 -4.20 -15.81
N THR A 80 16.17 -3.47 -16.04
CA THR A 80 16.06 -2.50 -17.13
C THR A 80 16.16 -1.06 -16.60
N VAL A 81 16.48 -0.12 -17.49
CA VAL A 81 16.48 1.30 -17.15
C VAL A 81 15.07 1.77 -16.75
N ALA A 82 14.05 1.27 -17.44
CA ALA A 82 12.64 1.52 -17.11
C ALA A 82 12.32 1.13 -15.66
N VAL A 83 12.78 -0.04 -15.21
CA VAL A 83 12.61 -0.48 -13.83
C VAL A 83 13.35 0.43 -12.86
N LEU A 84 14.57 0.89 -13.19
CA LEU A 84 15.26 1.90 -12.39
C LEU A 84 14.54 3.27 -12.39
N GLN A 85 13.68 3.55 -13.38
CA GLN A 85 12.85 4.76 -13.42
C GLN A 85 11.52 4.60 -12.68
N GLY A 86 11.25 3.44 -12.10
CA GLY A 86 10.06 3.17 -11.30
C GLY A 86 9.04 2.25 -11.98
N GLU A 87 9.30 1.74 -13.19
CA GLU A 87 8.43 0.72 -13.79
C GLU A 87 8.51 -0.62 -13.02
N ALA A 88 7.43 -1.38 -13.09
CA ALA A 88 7.38 -2.71 -12.50
C ALA A 88 8.41 -3.63 -13.20
N PRO A 89 9.22 -4.39 -12.44
CA PRO A 89 10.05 -5.42 -13.02
C PRO A 89 9.16 -6.51 -13.63
N VAL A 90 9.68 -7.16 -14.66
CA VAL A 90 9.03 -8.33 -15.24
C VAL A 90 9.08 -9.47 -14.22
N ASP A 91 7.92 -9.98 -13.81
CA ASP A 91 7.79 -11.08 -12.86
C ASP A 91 7.90 -12.43 -13.60
N GLU A 92 8.73 -13.35 -13.09
CA GLU A 92 8.93 -14.66 -13.72
C GLU A 92 7.65 -15.50 -13.76
N GLY A 93 6.77 -15.33 -12.77
CA GLY A 93 5.45 -15.95 -12.75
C GLY A 93 4.55 -15.44 -13.87
N ASP A 94 4.58 -14.13 -14.15
CA ASP A 94 3.83 -13.55 -15.27
C ASP A 94 4.38 -14.02 -16.62
N LEU A 95 5.72 -14.10 -16.78
CA LEU A 95 6.32 -14.69 -17.98
C LEU A 95 5.98 -16.17 -18.18
N PHE A 96 5.78 -16.91 -17.08
CA PHE A 96 5.36 -18.30 -17.15
C PHE A 96 3.91 -18.42 -17.62
N ILE A 97 3.01 -17.57 -17.11
CA ILE A 97 1.63 -17.47 -17.58
C ILE A 97 1.58 -17.06 -19.06
N ASP A 98 2.35 -16.05 -19.48
CA ASP A 98 2.37 -15.61 -20.88
C ASP A 98 2.86 -16.71 -21.83
N ARG A 99 3.80 -17.56 -21.37
CA ARG A 99 4.24 -18.74 -22.13
C ARG A 99 3.15 -19.80 -22.21
N LEU A 100 2.46 -20.08 -21.10
CA LEU A 100 1.32 -21.01 -21.09
C LEU A 100 0.19 -20.52 -22.00
N GLU A 101 -0.20 -19.24 -21.90
CA GLU A 101 -1.24 -18.62 -22.72
C GLU A 101 -0.93 -18.77 -24.21
N ARG A 102 0.28 -18.40 -24.62
CA ARG A 102 0.70 -18.52 -26.02
C ARG A 102 0.66 -19.96 -26.50
N HIS A 103 1.18 -20.89 -25.69
CA HIS A 103 1.18 -22.30 -26.01
C HIS A 103 -0.24 -22.87 -26.12
N ILE A 104 -1.14 -22.52 -25.20
CA ILE A 104 -2.56 -22.91 -25.25
C ILE A 104 -3.21 -22.37 -26.53
N ALA A 105 -3.02 -21.09 -26.85
CA ALA A 105 -3.59 -20.48 -28.05
C ALA A 105 -3.08 -21.16 -29.35
N GLU A 106 -1.78 -21.46 -29.43
CA GLU A 106 -1.18 -22.18 -30.55
C GLU A 106 -1.74 -23.61 -30.69
N GLN A 107 -1.89 -24.33 -29.58
CA GLN A 107 -2.44 -25.70 -29.57
C GLN A 107 -3.92 -25.76 -29.98
N ILE A 108 -4.71 -24.76 -29.57
CA ILE A 108 -6.13 -24.63 -29.97
C ILE A 108 -6.23 -24.30 -31.46
N ALA A 109 -5.46 -23.31 -31.94
CA ALA A 109 -5.47 -22.91 -33.34
C ALA A 109 -4.99 -24.03 -34.28
N GLY A 110 -4.00 -24.82 -33.84
CA GLY A 110 -3.48 -25.97 -34.57
C GLY A 110 -4.31 -27.25 -34.45
N ASN A 111 -5.31 -27.29 -33.56
CA ASN A 111 -6.08 -28.49 -33.20
C ASN A 111 -5.19 -29.72 -32.85
N THR A 112 -4.05 -29.47 -32.20
CA THR A 112 -3.02 -30.49 -31.92
C THR A 112 -3.17 -31.15 -30.56
N ASN A 113 -3.94 -30.56 -29.64
CA ASN A 113 -4.19 -31.10 -28.30
C ASN A 113 -5.69 -31.02 -27.93
N PRO A 114 -6.50 -32.03 -28.29
CA PRO A 114 -7.94 -32.01 -28.05
C PRO A 114 -8.32 -32.08 -26.56
N ALA A 115 -7.45 -32.61 -25.70
CA ALA A 115 -7.70 -32.65 -24.25
C ALA A 115 -7.63 -31.25 -23.64
N LEU A 116 -6.62 -30.47 -24.01
CA LEU A 116 -6.49 -29.07 -23.61
C LEU A 116 -7.61 -28.20 -24.18
N ALA A 117 -7.99 -28.42 -25.45
CA ALA A 117 -9.12 -27.72 -26.06
C ALA A 117 -10.45 -28.03 -25.37
N ALA A 118 -10.66 -29.28 -24.94
CA ALA A 118 -11.84 -29.67 -24.17
C ALA A 118 -11.86 -29.05 -22.77
N GLU A 119 -10.71 -28.86 -22.13
CA GLU A 119 -10.59 -28.13 -20.86
C GLU A 119 -11.03 -26.67 -21.01
N VAL A 120 -10.52 -25.98 -22.03
CA VAL A 120 -10.87 -24.59 -22.36
C VAL A 120 -12.36 -24.45 -22.70
N ALA A 121 -12.91 -25.42 -23.44
CA ALA A 121 -14.33 -25.44 -23.78
C ALA A 121 -15.24 -25.73 -22.58
N ARG A 122 -14.79 -26.55 -21.61
CA ARG A 122 -15.55 -26.86 -20.38
C ARG A 122 -15.76 -25.61 -19.53
N ASP A 123 -14.81 -24.69 -19.57
CA ASP A 123 -14.87 -23.43 -18.84
C ASP A 123 -15.66 -22.33 -19.60
N GLY A 124 -16.57 -22.74 -20.48
CA GLY A 124 -17.47 -21.84 -21.20
C GLY A 124 -16.81 -21.04 -22.33
N GLY A 125 -15.64 -21.46 -22.80
CA GLY A 125 -14.84 -20.69 -23.77
C GLY A 125 -14.03 -19.58 -23.10
N ALA A 126 -13.54 -19.82 -21.88
CA ALA A 126 -12.66 -18.92 -21.15
C ALA A 126 -11.48 -18.47 -22.03
N HIS A 127 -11.03 -17.22 -21.81
CA HIS A 127 -9.90 -16.69 -22.56
C HIS A 127 -8.66 -17.56 -22.29
N PRO A 128 -7.79 -17.85 -23.28
CA PRO A 128 -6.60 -18.69 -23.08
C PRO A 128 -5.73 -18.28 -21.89
N ARG A 129 -5.72 -16.98 -21.57
CA ARG A 129 -5.06 -16.42 -20.40
C ARG A 129 -5.62 -16.92 -19.07
N ASP A 130 -6.94 -17.03 -18.93
CA ASP A 130 -7.58 -17.45 -17.68
C ASP A 130 -7.22 -18.92 -17.39
N VAL A 131 -7.31 -19.76 -18.41
CA VAL A 131 -6.89 -21.17 -18.34
C VAL A 131 -5.39 -21.28 -18.03
N ALA A 132 -4.55 -20.41 -18.60
CA ALA A 132 -3.12 -20.38 -18.30
C ALA A 132 -2.84 -20.03 -16.83
N ILE A 133 -3.59 -19.09 -16.25
CA ILE A 133 -3.49 -18.69 -14.84
C ILE A 133 -3.87 -19.87 -13.95
N ASP A 134 -4.97 -20.54 -14.24
CA ASP A 134 -5.45 -21.67 -13.43
C ASP A 134 -4.50 -22.87 -13.50
N LEU A 135 -4.01 -23.20 -14.70
CA LEU A 135 -2.99 -24.23 -14.88
C LEU A 135 -1.69 -23.88 -14.14
N ALA A 136 -1.25 -22.62 -14.19
CA ALA A 136 -0.08 -22.18 -13.45
C ALA A 136 -0.26 -22.40 -11.93
N HIS A 137 -1.45 -22.10 -11.40
CA HIS A 137 -1.74 -22.30 -9.97
C HIS A 137 -1.80 -23.77 -9.58
N GLN A 138 -2.37 -24.62 -10.42
CA GLN A 138 -2.36 -26.08 -10.21
C GLN A 138 -0.93 -26.63 -10.23
N ILE A 139 -0.11 -26.20 -11.19
CA ILE A 139 1.31 -26.57 -11.29
C ILE A 139 2.09 -26.10 -10.05
N GLU A 140 1.86 -24.87 -9.56
CA GLU A 140 2.42 -24.37 -8.29
C GLU A 140 2.04 -25.25 -7.10
N SER A 141 0.75 -25.56 -6.95
CA SER A 141 0.24 -26.38 -5.85
C SER A 141 0.79 -27.80 -5.88
N ALA A 142 0.80 -28.45 -7.05
CA ALA A 142 1.29 -29.82 -7.21
C ALA A 142 2.80 -29.91 -6.91
N ARG A 143 3.60 -28.93 -7.35
CA ARG A 143 5.03 -28.81 -6.98
C ARG A 143 5.20 -28.64 -5.48
N PHE A 144 4.42 -27.76 -4.86
CA PHE A 144 4.53 -27.49 -3.43
C PHE A 144 4.21 -28.72 -2.57
N ASN A 145 3.18 -29.47 -2.95
CA ASN A 145 2.71 -30.65 -2.24
C ASN A 145 3.49 -31.94 -2.60
N GLY A 146 4.45 -31.88 -3.51
CA GLY A 146 5.24 -33.04 -3.94
C GLY A 146 4.42 -34.10 -4.70
N ARG A 147 3.36 -33.69 -5.39
CA ARG A 147 2.46 -34.60 -6.14
C ARG A 147 2.98 -34.86 -7.54
N ALA A 148 3.91 -35.81 -7.65
CA ALA A 148 4.59 -36.12 -8.92
C ALA A 148 3.63 -36.65 -10.00
N ASP A 149 2.61 -37.41 -9.61
CA ASP A 149 1.55 -37.92 -10.48
C ASP A 149 0.70 -36.79 -11.07
N GLU A 150 0.29 -35.82 -10.24
CA GLU A 150 -0.46 -34.64 -10.67
C GLU A 150 0.38 -33.78 -11.62
N LEU A 151 1.68 -33.59 -11.34
CA LEU A 151 2.60 -32.88 -12.23
C LEU A 151 2.78 -33.58 -13.58
N MET A 152 2.87 -34.92 -13.59
CA MET A 152 2.93 -35.68 -14.83
C MET A 152 1.65 -35.52 -15.66
N ALA A 153 0.48 -35.57 -15.01
CA ALA A 153 -0.80 -35.35 -15.67
C ALA A 153 -0.92 -33.93 -16.25
N LEU A 154 -0.52 -32.90 -15.49
CA LEU A 154 -0.50 -31.51 -15.95
C LEU A 154 0.50 -31.29 -17.10
N ALA A 155 1.68 -31.90 -17.03
CA ALA A 155 2.66 -31.84 -18.13
C ALA A 155 2.10 -32.49 -19.41
N GLN A 156 1.44 -33.63 -19.30
CA GLN A 156 0.77 -34.29 -20.43
C GLN A 156 -0.38 -33.43 -20.99
N LEU A 157 -1.21 -32.85 -20.12
CA LEU A 157 -2.33 -31.98 -20.51
C LEU A 157 -1.85 -30.77 -21.32
N VAL A 158 -0.79 -30.10 -20.86
CA VAL A 158 -0.23 -28.93 -21.54
C VAL A 158 0.61 -29.34 -22.76
N GLY A 159 1.14 -30.56 -22.79
CA GLY A 159 2.08 -31.01 -23.82
C GLY A 159 3.50 -30.49 -23.59
N TRP A 160 3.87 -30.28 -22.32
CA TRP A 160 5.22 -29.86 -21.90
C TRP A 160 5.98 -31.03 -21.28
N SER A 161 7.30 -30.89 -21.18
CA SER A 161 8.10 -31.86 -20.43
C SER A 161 7.82 -31.71 -18.92
N VAL A 162 7.95 -32.80 -18.17
CA VAL A 162 7.85 -32.75 -16.70
C VAL A 162 8.93 -31.84 -16.12
N GLU A 163 10.11 -31.77 -16.76
CA GLU A 163 11.19 -30.88 -16.36
C GLU A 163 10.79 -29.40 -16.49
N ASP A 164 10.13 -29.02 -17.59
CA ASP A 164 9.67 -27.65 -17.81
C ASP A 164 8.62 -27.21 -16.79
N VAL A 165 7.68 -28.10 -16.47
CA VAL A 165 6.63 -27.87 -15.46
C VAL A 165 7.21 -27.85 -14.04
N SER A 166 8.31 -28.58 -13.80
CA SER A 166 8.94 -28.69 -12.48
C SER A 166 9.88 -27.52 -12.14
N LYS A 167 10.22 -26.64 -13.09
CA LYS A 167 11.05 -25.45 -12.82
C LYS A 167 10.42 -24.60 -11.71
N PRO A 168 11.16 -24.10 -10.71
CA PRO A 168 10.60 -23.45 -9.51
C PRO A 168 10.13 -22.00 -9.77
N VAL A 169 9.13 -21.81 -10.62
CA VAL A 169 8.50 -20.52 -10.93
C VAL A 169 7.19 -20.36 -10.17
N THR A 170 6.96 -19.21 -9.51
CA THR A 170 5.74 -18.95 -8.73
C THR A 170 5.14 -17.61 -9.10
N HIS A 171 3.86 -17.60 -9.45
CA HIS A 171 3.05 -16.42 -9.69
C HIS A 171 2.38 -15.95 -8.40
N ARG A 172 1.65 -16.81 -7.67
CA ARG A 172 1.09 -16.45 -6.35
C ARG A 172 2.05 -16.79 -5.22
N GLY A 173 2.72 -17.94 -5.33
CA GLY A 173 3.68 -18.41 -4.33
C GLY A 173 3.02 -18.87 -3.03
N HIS A 174 3.80 -19.59 -2.23
CA HIS A 174 3.38 -20.09 -0.91
C HIS A 174 4.04 -19.26 0.19
N TRP A 175 3.37 -19.17 1.33
CA TRP A 175 3.79 -18.32 2.43
C TRP A 175 3.67 -19.04 3.76
N LEU A 176 4.76 -19.13 4.52
CA LEU A 176 4.69 -19.53 5.93
C LEU A 176 4.27 -18.30 6.73
N ILE A 177 3.17 -18.41 7.47
CA ILE A 177 2.70 -17.42 8.43
C ILE A 177 2.88 -17.99 9.82
N SER A 178 3.48 -17.20 10.72
CA SER A 178 3.54 -17.49 12.14
C SER A 178 2.98 -16.33 12.95
N SER A 179 1.97 -16.63 13.77
CA SER A 179 1.30 -15.65 14.64
C SER A 179 1.49 -16.02 16.10
N SER A 180 1.71 -15.03 16.95
CA SER A 180 2.05 -15.21 18.35
C SER A 180 1.33 -14.19 19.23
N ARG A 181 0.86 -14.67 20.39
CA ARG A 181 0.31 -13.87 21.49
C ARG A 181 0.80 -14.40 22.83
N SER A 182 0.61 -15.70 23.05
CA SER A 182 1.08 -16.45 24.23
C SER A 182 1.65 -17.79 23.79
N THR A 183 0.98 -18.45 22.85
CA THR A 183 1.50 -19.56 22.05
C THR A 183 1.71 -19.09 20.61
N SER A 184 2.62 -19.77 19.91
CA SER A 184 2.87 -19.52 18.49
C SER A 184 2.10 -20.53 17.66
N THR A 185 1.39 -20.06 16.66
CA THR A 185 0.80 -20.90 15.60
C THR A 185 1.56 -20.65 14.31
N ALA A 186 1.64 -21.67 13.47
CA ALA A 186 2.25 -21.57 12.16
C ALA A 186 1.43 -22.35 11.13
N LYS A 187 1.36 -21.83 9.90
CA LYS A 187 0.71 -22.49 8.77
C LYS A 187 1.27 -21.98 7.45
N VAL A 188 1.13 -22.79 6.41
CA VAL A 188 1.43 -22.37 5.05
C VAL A 188 0.13 -22.00 4.34
N VAL A 189 0.17 -20.90 3.58
CA VAL A 189 -0.93 -20.45 2.74
C VAL A 189 -0.47 -20.15 1.32
N TYR A 190 -1.44 -19.95 0.42
CA TYR A 190 -1.19 -19.72 -0.99
C TYR A 190 -1.60 -18.29 -1.40
N GLY A 191 -0.64 -17.50 -1.85
CA GLY A 191 -0.84 -16.10 -2.26
C GLY A 191 -0.86 -15.07 -1.14
N THR A 192 -0.72 -13.79 -1.52
CA THR A 192 -0.66 -12.63 -0.63
C THR A 192 -2.02 -12.25 -0.03
N ASP A 193 -3.11 -12.63 -0.68
CA ASP A 193 -4.47 -12.37 -0.21
C ASP A 193 -4.76 -13.15 1.06
N GLU A 194 -4.37 -14.43 1.12
CA GLU A 194 -4.47 -15.27 2.32
C GLU A 194 -3.57 -14.77 3.44
N VAL A 195 -2.38 -14.23 3.12
CA VAL A 195 -1.52 -13.57 4.11
C VAL A 195 -2.22 -12.38 4.74
N SER A 196 -2.76 -11.48 3.91
CA SER A 196 -3.50 -10.31 4.37
C SER A 196 -4.72 -10.72 5.21
N TRP A 197 -5.52 -11.65 4.71
CA TRP A 197 -6.69 -12.16 5.40
C TRP A 197 -6.35 -12.71 6.79
N HIS A 198 -5.27 -13.49 6.91
CA HIS A 198 -4.84 -14.02 8.19
C HIS A 198 -4.32 -12.98 9.17
N VAL A 199 -3.58 -11.97 8.70
CA VAL A 199 -3.18 -10.84 9.54
C VAL A 199 -4.43 -10.14 10.08
N HIS A 200 -5.41 -9.85 9.22
CA HIS A 200 -6.65 -9.17 9.61
C HIS A 200 -7.44 -10.00 10.63
N GLN A 201 -7.68 -11.29 10.36
CA GLN A 201 -8.39 -12.20 11.26
C GLN A 201 -7.71 -12.35 12.62
N PHE A 202 -6.38 -12.46 12.64
CA PHE A 202 -5.64 -12.57 13.89
C PHE A 202 -5.77 -11.30 14.73
N ALA A 203 -5.67 -10.12 14.09
CA ALA A 203 -5.88 -8.84 14.76
C ALA A 203 -7.32 -8.65 15.23
N GLU A 204 -8.32 -8.93 14.39
CA GLU A 204 -9.74 -8.84 14.78
C GLU A 204 -10.07 -9.72 15.98
N LYS A 205 -9.43 -10.88 16.11
CA LYS A 205 -9.65 -11.80 17.23
C LYS A 205 -8.95 -11.36 18.52
N HIS A 206 -7.80 -10.69 18.42
CA HIS A 206 -6.90 -10.51 19.56
C HIS A 206 -6.56 -9.04 19.91
N ALA A 207 -6.81 -8.10 19.01
CA ALA A 207 -6.50 -6.67 19.15
C ALA A 207 -7.76 -5.81 19.34
N ARG A 208 -8.79 -6.34 20.01
CA ARG A 208 -10.00 -5.58 20.37
C ARG A 208 -9.76 -4.79 21.66
N PHE A 209 -9.11 -3.64 21.52
CA PHE A 209 -8.84 -2.76 22.66
C PHE A 209 -10.00 -1.78 22.85
N HIS A 210 -10.34 -1.49 24.10
CA HIS A 210 -11.30 -0.41 24.40
C HIS A 210 -10.67 0.96 24.14
N GLN A 211 -9.39 1.08 24.46
CA GLN A 211 -8.52 2.23 24.26
C GLN A 211 -8.32 2.56 22.78
N SER A 212 -8.14 3.85 22.46
CA SER A 212 -7.93 4.32 21.09
C SER A 212 -6.50 4.16 20.60
N ASP A 213 -5.52 4.14 21.49
CA ASP A 213 -4.10 4.32 21.13
C ASP A 213 -3.42 3.01 20.72
N GLY A 214 -4.18 2.12 20.07
CA GLY A 214 -3.65 0.90 19.48
C GLY A 214 -2.63 1.28 18.42
N SER A 215 -1.46 0.65 18.48
CA SER A 215 -0.42 0.87 17.47
C SER A 215 -0.07 -0.41 16.73
N VAL A 216 0.17 -0.26 15.44
CA VAL A 216 0.66 -1.33 14.57
C VAL A 216 1.97 -0.90 13.93
N THR A 217 2.90 -1.84 13.85
CA THR A 217 4.20 -1.66 13.20
C THR A 217 4.36 -2.70 12.10
N LEU A 218 4.54 -2.22 10.88
CA LEU A 218 4.92 -2.99 9.71
C LEU A 218 6.44 -2.94 9.60
N ARG A 219 7.09 -4.09 9.63
CA ARG A 219 8.56 -4.21 9.66
C ARG A 219 9.03 -5.26 8.68
N GLU A 220 10.18 -5.01 8.07
CA GLU A 220 10.88 -6.00 7.26
C GLU A 220 12.23 -6.39 7.88
N ALA A 221 12.55 -7.68 7.79
CA ALA A 221 13.88 -8.22 7.96
C ALA A 221 14.01 -9.41 7.01
N LEU A 222 14.25 -9.10 5.74
CA LEU A 222 14.18 -10.05 4.63
C LEU A 222 14.95 -11.36 4.91
N PRO A 223 14.39 -12.53 4.53
CA PRO A 223 13.16 -12.72 3.73
C PRO A 223 11.85 -12.59 4.52
N LYS A 224 11.91 -12.19 5.80
CA LYS A 224 10.78 -12.17 6.72
C LYS A 224 10.15 -10.78 6.85
N LEU A 225 8.82 -10.75 6.79
CA LEU A 225 7.99 -9.57 7.03
C LEU A 225 7.23 -9.74 8.35
N PHE A 226 6.93 -8.62 9.01
CA PHE A 226 6.35 -8.59 10.35
C PHE A 226 5.24 -7.55 10.46
N VAL A 227 4.20 -7.93 11.18
CA VAL A 227 3.12 -7.07 11.66
C VAL A 227 3.08 -7.24 13.18
N GLU A 228 3.43 -6.18 13.90
CA GLU A 228 3.42 -6.14 15.35
C GLU A 228 2.34 -5.17 15.83
N ILE A 229 1.43 -5.66 16.68
CA ILE A 229 0.38 -4.85 17.29
C ILE A 229 0.67 -4.72 18.78
N GLN A 230 0.80 -3.49 19.24
CA GLN A 230 1.12 -3.18 20.63
C GLN A 230 -0.14 -2.72 21.35
N HIS A 231 -0.42 -3.34 22.52
CA HIS A 231 -1.52 -2.92 23.36
C HIS A 231 -1.31 -1.48 23.86
N PRO A 232 -2.36 -0.62 23.86
CA PRO A 232 -2.27 0.80 24.23
C PRO A 232 -1.68 1.05 25.63
N TYR A 233 -2.17 0.27 26.59
CA TYR A 233 -1.81 0.41 28.01
C TYR A 233 -0.74 -0.57 28.52
N HIS A 234 -0.69 -1.81 28.00
CA HIS A 234 0.15 -2.88 28.53
C HIS A 234 1.29 -3.23 27.58
N ALA A 235 2.49 -2.67 27.81
CA ALA A 235 3.65 -2.89 26.95
C ALA A 235 4.02 -4.37 26.75
N ALA A 236 3.82 -5.22 27.77
CA ALA A 236 4.09 -6.66 27.69
C ALA A 236 3.12 -7.43 26.77
N LEU A 237 1.95 -6.86 26.46
CA LEU A 237 0.98 -7.46 25.56
C LEU A 237 1.26 -7.00 24.13
N ARG A 238 2.03 -7.82 23.41
CA ARG A 238 2.31 -7.65 21.99
C ARG A 238 1.78 -8.84 21.21
N LEU A 239 1.11 -8.55 20.10
CA LEU A 239 0.73 -9.54 19.10
C LEU A 239 1.72 -9.42 17.95
N SER A 240 2.26 -10.53 17.49
CA SER A 240 3.20 -10.52 16.37
C SER A 240 2.80 -11.57 15.36
N THR A 241 2.56 -11.15 14.13
CA THR A 241 2.43 -12.01 12.96
C THR A 241 3.63 -11.78 12.08
N SER A 242 4.23 -12.86 11.59
CA SER A 242 5.34 -12.82 10.65
C SER A 242 5.11 -13.76 9.50
N PHE A 243 5.61 -13.40 8.32
CA PHE A 243 5.41 -14.19 7.12
C PHE A 243 6.63 -14.18 6.21
N MET A 244 6.86 -15.31 5.54
CA MET A 244 7.99 -15.55 4.65
C MET A 244 7.51 -16.29 3.41
N ARG A 245 7.91 -15.82 2.22
CA ARG A 245 7.65 -16.51 0.97
C ARG A 245 8.48 -17.79 0.91
N CYS A 246 7.89 -18.86 0.41
CA CYS A 246 8.55 -20.11 0.15
C CYS A 246 8.30 -20.66 -1.25
N VAL A 247 9.33 -21.31 -1.78
CA VAL A 247 9.31 -21.98 -3.09
C VAL A 247 9.76 -23.42 -2.88
N ALA A 248 9.00 -24.36 -3.42
CA ALA A 248 9.39 -25.75 -3.46
C ALA A 248 10.43 -25.98 -4.57
N SER A 249 11.51 -26.66 -4.23
CA SER A 249 12.58 -27.05 -5.15
C SER A 249 12.85 -28.54 -5.03
N SER A 250 13.65 -29.10 -5.94
CA SER A 250 14.12 -30.49 -5.86
C SER A 250 14.90 -30.81 -4.58
N THR A 251 15.45 -29.79 -3.91
CA THR A 251 16.17 -29.92 -2.63
C THR A 251 15.30 -29.68 -1.39
N GLY A 252 14.01 -29.42 -1.57
CA GLY A 252 13.06 -29.08 -0.51
C GLY A 252 12.59 -27.63 -0.56
N LEU A 253 12.04 -27.17 0.56
CA LEU A 253 11.44 -25.84 0.68
C LEU A 253 12.51 -24.77 0.90
N GLN A 254 12.54 -23.77 0.04
CA GLN A 254 13.45 -22.64 0.13
C GLN A 254 12.70 -21.36 0.54
N TRP A 255 13.26 -20.62 1.49
CA TRP A 255 12.78 -19.29 1.87
C TRP A 255 13.37 -18.26 0.92
N VAL A 256 12.50 -17.47 0.29
CA VAL A 256 12.91 -16.48 -0.69
C VAL A 256 12.38 -15.11 -0.32
N ASN A 257 13.03 -14.06 -0.82
CA ASN A 257 12.49 -12.72 -0.69
C ASN A 257 11.14 -12.62 -1.44
N PRO A 258 10.18 -11.82 -0.94
CA PRO A 258 9.00 -11.44 -1.71
C PRO A 258 9.39 -10.87 -3.07
N SER A 259 8.64 -11.22 -4.12
CA SER A 259 8.78 -10.56 -5.42
C SER A 259 8.24 -9.13 -5.35
N TRP A 260 8.50 -8.33 -6.38
CA TRP A 260 7.92 -6.99 -6.49
C TRP A 260 6.39 -7.04 -6.48
N ARG A 261 5.80 -8.02 -7.18
CA ARG A 261 4.36 -8.23 -7.22
C ARG A 261 3.80 -8.51 -5.82
N ASP A 262 4.49 -9.32 -5.04
CA ASP A 262 4.09 -9.59 -3.67
C ASP A 262 4.04 -8.33 -2.82
N ARG A 263 5.10 -7.51 -2.92
CA ARG A 263 5.18 -6.23 -2.19
C ARG A 263 4.09 -5.27 -2.63
N PHE A 264 3.78 -5.23 -3.92
CA PHE A 264 2.69 -4.40 -4.44
C PHE A 264 1.35 -4.74 -3.75
N PHE A 265 0.98 -6.02 -3.69
CA PHE A 265 -0.29 -6.44 -3.08
C PHE A 265 -0.25 -6.38 -1.54
N LEU A 266 0.84 -6.82 -0.91
CA LEU A 266 0.96 -6.84 0.55
C LEU A 266 1.04 -5.45 1.13
N ASP A 267 1.89 -4.57 0.60
CA ASP A 267 2.11 -3.25 1.19
C ASP A 267 0.84 -2.41 1.12
N ASP A 268 0.14 -2.40 -0.01
CA ASP A 268 -1.11 -1.66 -0.15
C ASP A 268 -2.22 -2.22 0.74
N SER A 269 -2.43 -3.54 0.74
CA SER A 269 -3.43 -4.22 1.58
C SER A 269 -3.19 -3.97 3.07
N LEU A 270 -1.96 -4.21 3.55
CA LEU A 270 -1.61 -4.05 4.96
C LEU A 270 -1.62 -2.58 5.41
N ARG A 271 -1.20 -1.64 4.56
CA ARG A 271 -1.28 -0.20 4.88
C ARG A 271 -2.72 0.26 4.98
N ARG A 272 -3.58 -0.09 4.02
CA ARG A 272 -5.01 0.29 4.07
C ARG A 272 -5.68 -0.25 5.32
N TRP A 273 -5.45 -1.53 5.62
CA TRP A 273 -5.94 -2.16 6.84
C TRP A 273 -5.39 -1.47 8.12
N ALA A 274 -4.08 -1.24 8.20
CA ALA A 274 -3.46 -0.60 9.34
C ALA A 274 -4.07 0.78 9.63
N TYR A 275 -4.28 1.60 8.59
CA TYR A 275 -4.81 2.95 8.72
C TYR A 275 -6.28 3.02 9.10
N ARG A 276 -7.09 1.99 8.79
CA ARG A 276 -8.50 1.92 9.19
C ARG A 276 -8.71 1.23 10.53
N THR A 277 -7.74 0.47 11.03
CA THR A 277 -7.89 -0.31 12.27
C THR A 277 -7.16 0.33 13.46
N PHE A 278 -6.06 1.05 13.24
CA PHE A 278 -5.23 1.62 14.29
C PHE A 278 -5.07 3.13 14.13
N ASN A 279 -4.89 3.82 15.26
CA ASN A 279 -4.65 5.27 15.27
C ASN A 279 -3.16 5.62 15.20
N PHE A 280 -2.27 4.65 15.44
CA PHE A 280 -0.83 4.80 15.27
C PHE A 280 -0.28 3.71 14.36
N VAL A 281 0.30 4.11 13.25
CA VAL A 281 0.85 3.20 12.24
C VAL A 281 2.32 3.54 12.00
N THR A 282 3.20 2.59 12.25
CA THR A 282 4.57 2.62 11.73
C THR A 282 4.58 1.77 10.46
N ASP A 283 4.80 2.41 9.32
CA ASP A 283 4.78 1.76 8.00
C ASP A 283 6.14 1.10 7.71
N PHE A 284 6.27 0.37 6.59
CA PHE A 284 7.51 -0.28 6.16
C PHE A 284 8.68 0.70 5.95
N ASP A 285 8.39 2.00 5.80
CA ASP A 285 9.40 3.06 5.78
C ASP A 285 9.97 3.42 7.17
N GLY A 286 9.48 2.78 8.23
CA GLY A 286 9.87 3.01 9.61
C GLY A 286 9.32 4.31 10.20
N LEU A 287 8.52 5.07 9.46
CA LEU A 287 7.95 6.34 9.93
C LEU A 287 6.62 6.08 10.63
N ARG A 288 6.54 6.51 11.90
CA ARG A 288 5.31 6.49 12.69
C ARG A 288 4.39 7.64 12.27
N ARG A 289 3.10 7.34 12.14
CA ARG A 289 2.02 8.27 11.79
C ARG A 289 0.82 8.07 12.73
N PRO A 290 0.27 9.13 13.35
CA PRO A 290 0.91 10.43 13.45
C PRO A 290 2.22 10.33 14.26
N ALA A 291 3.18 11.21 13.97
CA ALA A 291 4.38 11.36 14.79
C ALA A 291 4.05 12.12 16.10
N ASP A 292 3.17 13.12 16.02
CA ASP A 292 2.65 13.87 17.15
C ASP A 292 1.13 14.09 17.01
N VAL A 293 0.37 13.53 17.97
CA VAL A 293 -1.10 13.61 17.98
C VAL A 293 -1.60 15.06 18.10
N ARG A 294 -0.84 15.95 18.73
CA ARG A 294 -1.25 17.36 18.91
C ARG A 294 -1.18 18.18 17.61
N ARG A 295 -0.51 17.63 16.59
CA ARG A 295 -0.42 18.21 15.25
C ARG A 295 -1.50 17.69 14.31
N LEU A 296 -2.43 16.88 14.82
CA LEU A 296 -3.58 16.47 14.03
C LEU A 296 -4.49 17.66 13.72
N ARG A 297 -5.03 17.66 12.51
CA ARG A 297 -5.99 18.62 11.96
C ARG A 297 -7.07 17.87 11.20
N LEU A 298 -8.25 18.48 11.07
CA LEU A 298 -9.23 18.05 10.08
C LEU A 298 -9.12 18.94 8.85
N LYS A 299 -8.79 18.34 7.71
CA LYS A 299 -8.79 18.99 6.40
C LYS A 299 -10.19 18.91 5.83
N VAL A 300 -10.80 20.08 5.56
CA VAL A 300 -12.13 20.17 4.96
C VAL A 300 -11.99 20.49 3.47
N GLU A 301 -12.61 19.65 2.64
CA GLU A 301 -12.61 19.81 1.19
C GLU A 301 -14.03 19.86 0.64
N LYS A 302 -14.25 20.61 -0.45
CA LYS A 302 -15.51 20.67 -1.18
C LYS A 302 -15.35 20.01 -2.55
N PHE A 303 -16.33 19.21 -2.94
CA PHE A 303 -16.41 18.69 -4.30
C PHE A 303 -16.93 19.79 -5.23
N GLY A 304 -16.10 20.20 -6.18
CA GLY A 304 -16.42 21.23 -7.17
C GLY A 304 -17.17 20.68 -8.39
N GLN A 305 -17.78 21.58 -9.16
CA GLN A 305 -18.49 21.24 -10.41
C GLN A 305 -17.59 20.58 -11.46
N ASN A 306 -16.28 20.83 -11.39
CA ASN A 306 -15.25 20.19 -12.23
C ASN A 306 -14.92 18.75 -11.79
N LYS A 307 -15.68 18.17 -10.86
CA LYS A 307 -15.48 16.83 -10.29
C LYS A 307 -14.14 16.66 -9.56
N THR A 308 -13.65 17.73 -8.92
CA THR A 308 -12.42 17.69 -8.12
C THR A 308 -12.66 18.20 -6.71
N TRP A 309 -11.88 17.68 -5.76
CA TRP A 309 -11.88 18.15 -4.37
C TRP A 309 -11.01 19.40 -4.26
N THR A 310 -11.57 20.46 -3.69
CA THR A 310 -10.87 21.71 -3.41
C THR A 310 -10.81 21.92 -1.90
N HIS A 311 -9.59 22.13 -1.39
CA HIS A 311 -9.38 22.47 0.01
C HIS A 311 -10.08 23.78 0.36
N LEU A 312 -10.88 23.77 1.44
CA LEU A 312 -11.53 24.97 1.97
C LEU A 312 -10.73 25.55 3.13
N PHE A 313 -10.54 24.76 4.19
CA PHE A 313 -9.86 25.18 5.41
C PHE A 313 -9.40 23.97 6.24
N LEU A 314 -8.54 24.25 7.22
CA LEU A 314 -8.05 23.31 8.22
C LEU A 314 -8.63 23.67 9.58
N VAL A 315 -9.18 22.67 10.26
CA VAL A 315 -9.63 22.79 11.65
C VAL A 315 -8.50 22.34 12.56
N ASP A 316 -8.05 23.22 13.45
CA ASP A 316 -6.95 22.93 14.39
C ASP A 316 -7.40 22.38 15.74
N GLY A 317 -8.70 22.44 16.04
CA GLY A 317 -9.28 21.94 17.28
C GLY A 317 -8.91 22.73 18.52
N ASN A 318 -8.26 23.89 18.39
CA ASN A 318 -7.62 24.63 19.49
C ASN A 318 -6.74 23.71 20.37
N LEU A 319 -6.05 22.74 19.75
CA LEU A 319 -5.27 21.74 20.49
C LEU A 319 -4.12 22.36 21.31
N ALA A 320 -3.72 23.59 20.98
CA ALA A 320 -2.76 24.37 21.76
C ALA A 320 -3.28 24.72 23.17
N ASP A 321 -4.59 24.80 23.36
CA ASP A 321 -5.23 25.13 24.64
C ASP A 321 -5.40 23.90 25.55
N MET A 322 -5.14 22.70 25.02
CA MET A 322 -5.26 21.46 25.79
C MET A 322 -4.15 21.39 26.85
N HIS A 323 -4.53 21.43 28.12
CA HIS A 323 -3.57 21.39 29.21
C HIS A 323 -2.75 20.08 29.23
N ASP A 324 -1.43 20.21 29.39
CA ASP A 324 -0.49 19.08 29.34
C ASP A 324 -0.84 17.95 30.30
N ARG A 325 -1.25 18.26 31.53
CA ARG A 325 -1.61 17.24 32.52
C ARG A 325 -2.82 16.41 32.07
N THR A 326 -3.82 17.07 31.49
CA THR A 326 -5.02 16.40 30.98
C THR A 326 -4.65 15.47 29.83
N PHE A 327 -3.87 15.97 28.86
CA PHE A 327 -3.40 15.15 27.75
C PHE A 327 -2.56 13.94 28.21
N GLN A 328 -1.63 14.15 29.14
CA GLN A 328 -0.80 13.09 29.70
C GLN A 328 -1.64 12.01 30.40
N SER A 329 -2.71 12.38 31.10
CA SER A 329 -3.62 11.41 31.71
C SER A 329 -4.25 10.49 30.64
N PHE A 330 -4.80 11.08 29.57
CA PHE A 330 -5.36 10.30 28.47
C PHE A 330 -4.30 9.47 27.73
N GLN A 331 -3.08 9.98 27.61
CA GLN A 331 -1.97 9.24 27.01
C GLN A 331 -1.58 8.01 27.84
N VAL A 332 -1.52 8.15 29.17
CA VAL A 332 -1.25 7.03 30.08
C VAL A 332 -2.36 5.99 29.99
N GLU A 333 -3.61 6.41 29.84
CA GLU A 333 -4.77 5.51 29.68
C GLU A 333 -4.90 4.91 28.28
N GLY A 334 -4.08 5.35 27.31
CA GLY A 334 -4.15 4.91 25.92
C GLY A 334 -5.35 5.47 25.14
N SER A 335 -5.84 6.65 25.52
CA SER A 335 -7.00 7.31 24.91
C SER A 335 -6.69 8.73 24.38
N SER A 336 -5.40 9.04 24.16
CA SER A 336 -4.96 10.37 23.71
C SER A 336 -5.47 10.75 22.33
N HIS A 337 -5.64 9.77 21.42
CA HIS A 337 -6.15 10.03 20.09
C HIS A 337 -7.64 10.43 20.13
N ASP A 338 -8.47 9.71 20.89
CA ASP A 338 -9.91 10.00 20.98
C ASP A 338 -10.19 11.37 21.65
N VAL A 339 -9.41 11.78 22.66
CA VAL A 339 -9.58 13.13 23.24
C VAL A 339 -9.22 14.22 22.23
N VAL A 340 -8.17 14.03 21.43
CA VAL A 340 -7.80 14.99 20.37
C VAL A 340 -8.87 15.06 19.28
N LEU A 341 -9.41 13.91 18.85
CA LEU A 341 -10.50 13.88 17.89
C LEU A 341 -11.75 14.60 18.41
N ASN A 342 -12.09 14.45 19.69
CA ASN A 342 -13.24 15.15 20.27
C ASN A 342 -13.09 16.68 20.18
N TRP A 343 -11.90 17.21 20.48
CA TRP A 343 -11.60 18.64 20.35
C TRP A 343 -11.67 19.10 18.88
N LEU A 344 -11.09 18.34 17.96
CA LEU A 344 -11.17 18.61 16.52
C LEU A 344 -12.61 18.62 16.01
N ILE A 345 -13.44 17.65 16.40
CA ILE A 345 -14.84 17.57 15.98
C ILE A 345 -15.68 18.69 16.60
N ALA A 346 -15.40 19.07 17.85
CA ALA A 346 -16.05 20.20 18.49
C ALA A 346 -15.78 21.52 17.75
N ALA A 347 -14.52 21.77 17.37
CA ALA A 347 -14.15 22.94 16.58
C ALA A 347 -14.72 22.87 15.15
N ALA A 348 -14.67 21.70 14.52
CA ALA A 348 -15.21 21.49 13.17
C ALA A 348 -16.70 21.79 13.12
N ALA A 349 -17.48 21.44 14.15
CA ALA A 349 -18.89 21.79 14.23
C ALA A 349 -19.13 23.31 14.21
N VAL A 350 -18.26 24.10 14.86
CA VAL A 350 -18.36 25.57 14.87
C VAL A 350 -18.00 26.14 13.50
N GLU A 351 -16.88 25.69 12.92
CA GLU A 351 -16.40 26.19 11.62
C GLU A 351 -17.27 25.75 10.44
N LEU A 352 -17.87 24.57 10.53
CA LEU A 352 -18.77 24.06 9.50
C LEU A 352 -20.13 24.75 9.55
N LYS A 353 -20.64 25.16 10.72
CA LYS A 353 -22.01 25.69 10.90
C LYS A 353 -22.42 26.71 9.81
N PRO A 354 -21.61 27.72 9.45
CA PRO A 354 -21.96 28.67 8.39
C PRO A 354 -22.20 28.05 7.00
N LEU A 355 -21.60 26.88 6.71
CA LEU A 355 -21.81 26.17 5.45
C LEU A 355 -23.18 25.46 5.37
N PHE A 356 -23.86 25.34 6.51
CA PHE A 356 -25.16 24.68 6.65
C PHE A 356 -26.31 25.69 6.80
N ASP A 357 -26.05 27.00 6.88
CA ASP A 357 -27.08 28.02 7.17
C ASP A 357 -28.23 28.05 6.15
N GLU A 358 -27.98 27.66 4.89
CA GLU A 358 -28.99 27.66 3.83
C GLU A 358 -30.07 26.56 4.02
N TRP A 359 -29.71 25.45 4.65
CA TRP A 359 -30.53 24.24 4.76
C TRP A 359 -30.48 23.63 6.16
N PRO A 360 -31.63 23.30 6.78
CA PRO A 360 -31.63 22.61 8.06
C PRO A 360 -30.72 21.39 8.08
N VAL A 361 -30.05 21.12 9.21
CA VAL A 361 -29.10 20.01 9.37
C VAL A 361 -29.72 18.66 8.98
N ASP A 362 -31.04 18.48 9.15
CA ASP A 362 -31.77 17.26 8.76
C ASP A 362 -31.81 17.01 7.24
N CYS A 363 -31.51 18.02 6.42
CA CYS A 363 -31.35 17.87 4.97
C CYS A 363 -29.94 17.39 4.59
N TRP A 364 -29.03 17.23 5.55
CA TRP A 364 -27.66 16.80 5.31
C TRP A 364 -27.45 15.37 5.77
N GLU A 365 -26.82 14.59 4.91
CA GLU A 365 -26.38 13.24 5.22
C GLU A 365 -24.93 13.25 5.68
N PHE A 366 -24.70 12.57 6.80
CA PHE A 366 -23.40 12.38 7.41
C PHE A 366 -23.01 10.91 7.22
N GLN A 367 -22.00 10.66 6.41
CA GLN A 367 -21.54 9.31 6.08
C GLN A 367 -20.12 9.12 6.59
N ALA A 368 -19.95 8.18 7.52
CA ALA A 368 -18.65 7.67 7.90
C ALA A 368 -18.15 6.70 6.81
N HIS A 369 -17.01 7.02 6.21
CA HIS A 369 -16.27 6.10 5.35
C HIS A 369 -15.01 5.62 6.07
N GLU A 370 -14.28 4.65 5.47
CA GLU A 370 -13.17 3.95 6.12
C GLU A 370 -12.14 4.86 6.82
N ARG A 371 -11.93 6.10 6.33
CA ARG A 371 -10.94 7.06 6.89
C ARG A 371 -11.35 8.53 6.83
N CYS A 372 -12.62 8.82 6.56
CA CYS A 372 -13.09 10.19 6.43
C CYS A 372 -14.59 10.30 6.72
N ILE A 373 -15.04 11.53 6.98
CA ILE A 373 -16.45 11.86 7.09
C ILE A 373 -16.85 12.60 5.81
N CYS A 374 -17.85 12.10 5.10
CA CYS A 374 -18.45 12.78 3.95
C CYS A 374 -19.79 13.39 4.35
N LEU A 375 -19.99 14.64 3.98
CA LEU A 375 -21.20 15.40 4.22
C LEU A 375 -21.79 15.77 2.88
N HIS A 376 -23.05 15.45 2.62
CA HIS A 376 -23.70 15.91 1.40
C HIS A 376 -25.13 16.33 1.64
N LEU A 377 -25.54 17.37 0.93
CA LEU A 377 -26.90 17.88 1.01
C LEU A 377 -27.82 16.97 0.19
N ASN A 378 -28.80 16.38 0.86
CA ASN A 378 -29.88 15.60 0.28
C ASN A 378 -31.23 16.23 0.67
N VAL A 379 -31.70 17.18 -0.15
CA VAL A 379 -32.94 17.92 0.13
C VAL A 379 -34.16 17.05 -0.16
N PRO A 380 -35.06 16.83 0.82
CA PRO A 380 -36.33 16.14 0.57
C PRO A 380 -37.17 16.86 -0.49
N LEU A 381 -37.77 16.08 -1.40
CA LEU A 381 -38.55 16.61 -2.54
C LEU A 381 -39.61 17.64 -2.11
N ARG A 382 -40.31 17.40 -0.98
CA ARG A 382 -41.33 18.31 -0.45
C ARG A 382 -40.77 19.69 -0.09
N LEU A 383 -39.57 19.75 0.49
CA LEU A 383 -38.91 21.01 0.86
C LEU A 383 -38.37 21.74 -0.37
N SER A 384 -37.83 21.00 -1.35
CA SER A 384 -37.41 21.54 -2.65
C SER A 384 -38.59 22.21 -3.37
N GLN A 385 -39.73 21.52 -3.44
CA GLN A 385 -40.96 22.02 -4.05
C GLN A 385 -41.52 23.25 -3.32
N ALA A 386 -41.53 23.23 -1.99
CA ALA A 386 -42.01 24.36 -1.17
C ALA A 386 -41.17 25.63 -1.36
N ARG A 387 -39.87 25.50 -1.66
CA ARG A 387 -38.96 26.62 -1.95
C ARG A 387 -38.90 27.00 -3.43
N GLY A 388 -39.66 26.32 -4.30
CA GLY A 388 -39.65 26.59 -5.74
C GLY A 388 -38.29 26.37 -6.41
N GLN A 389 -37.44 25.51 -5.83
CA GLN A 389 -36.13 25.17 -6.37
C GLN A 389 -36.19 23.79 -7.04
N ASP A 390 -35.57 23.69 -8.22
CA ASP A 390 -35.35 22.41 -8.89
C ASP A 390 -34.51 21.48 -8.01
N PHE A 391 -34.79 20.17 -8.06
CA PHE A 391 -34.03 19.17 -7.33
C PHE A 391 -32.55 19.23 -7.76
N GLN A 392 -31.70 19.77 -6.89
CA GLN A 392 -30.26 19.82 -7.10
C GLN A 392 -29.56 18.90 -6.12
N TRP A 393 -28.64 18.08 -6.64
CA TRP A 393 -27.60 17.48 -5.80
C TRP A 393 -26.80 18.64 -5.20
N GLY A 394 -26.91 18.82 -3.88
CA GLY A 394 -26.27 19.94 -3.21
C GLY A 394 -24.77 19.76 -3.02
N PRO A 395 -24.10 20.65 -2.27
CA PRO A 395 -22.65 20.58 -2.06
C PRO A 395 -22.24 19.31 -1.31
N TRP A 396 -21.07 18.78 -1.66
CA TRP A 396 -20.44 17.65 -0.99
C TRP A 396 -19.16 18.12 -0.32
N TYR A 397 -19.01 17.79 0.95
CA TYR A 397 -17.83 18.04 1.75
C TYR A 397 -17.19 16.75 2.23
N ARG A 398 -15.89 16.80 2.44
CA ARG A 398 -15.10 15.69 2.97
C ARG A 398 -14.17 16.20 4.05
N LEU A 399 -14.13 15.50 5.17
CA LEU A 399 -13.24 15.74 6.30
C LEU A 399 -12.24 14.60 6.39
N ASP A 400 -10.96 14.89 6.17
CA ASP A 400 -9.86 13.94 6.34
C ASP A 400 -9.00 14.32 7.54
N LEU A 401 -8.54 13.31 8.28
CA LEU A 401 -7.58 13.51 9.35
C LEU A 401 -6.16 13.60 8.76
N VAL A 402 -5.46 14.68 9.08
CA VAL A 402 -4.09 14.93 8.63
C VAL A 402 -3.21 15.35 9.79
N GLU A 403 -1.91 15.09 9.68
CA GLU A 403 -0.87 15.63 10.56
C GLU A 403 -0.19 16.82 9.87
N GLU A 404 -0.11 17.94 10.58
CA GLU A 404 0.61 19.14 10.16
C GLU A 404 2.10 19.03 10.53
N MET A 405 2.94 18.86 9.52
CA MET A 405 4.39 18.73 9.69
C MET A 405 5.04 20.09 10.04
N PRO A 406 6.26 20.11 10.62
CA PRO A 406 6.93 21.35 11.01
C PRO A 406 7.18 22.36 9.86
N ASP A 407 7.22 21.88 8.62
CA ASP A 407 7.35 22.69 7.41
C ASP A 407 6.00 23.17 6.85
N GLY A 408 4.90 22.90 7.55
CA GLY A 408 3.53 23.22 7.13
C GLY A 408 2.93 22.21 6.13
N ALA A 409 3.67 21.16 5.74
CA ALA A 409 3.13 20.13 4.86
C ALA A 409 2.08 19.28 5.61
N LEU A 410 1.01 18.90 4.90
CA LEU A 410 -0.02 18.02 5.45
C LEU A 410 0.25 16.58 5.03
N ARG A 411 0.23 15.66 5.99
CA ARG A 411 0.35 14.22 5.73
C ARG A 411 -0.91 13.49 6.19
N PRO A 412 -1.45 12.53 5.42
CA PRO A 412 -2.56 11.71 5.88
C PRO A 412 -2.22 11.01 7.19
N ALA A 413 -3.13 11.07 8.16
CA ALA A 413 -3.01 10.39 9.43
C ALA A 413 -3.96 9.18 9.49
N PRO A 414 -3.61 8.09 10.20
CA PRO A 414 -4.53 7.00 10.49
C PRO A 414 -5.74 7.48 11.29
N TRP A 415 -6.93 6.99 10.94
CA TRP A 415 -8.16 7.28 11.66
C TRP A 415 -8.98 6.00 11.72
N ARG A 416 -9.02 5.35 12.89
CA ARG A 416 -9.72 4.06 13.02
C ARG A 416 -11.21 4.22 12.65
N GLU A 417 -11.74 3.27 11.89
CA GLU A 417 -13.11 3.28 11.36
C GLU A 417 -14.16 3.47 12.47
N ALA A 418 -13.96 2.80 13.61
CA ALA A 418 -14.83 2.98 14.78
C ALA A 418 -14.83 4.43 15.31
N SER A 419 -13.68 5.11 15.33
CA SER A 419 -13.59 6.52 15.73
C SER A 419 -14.16 7.44 14.66
N VAL A 420 -14.06 7.11 13.36
CA VAL A 420 -14.71 7.89 12.28
C VAL A 420 -16.22 7.87 12.48
N ALA A 421 -16.82 6.69 12.73
CA ALA A 421 -18.25 6.55 12.98
C ALA A 421 -18.69 7.38 14.20
N THR A 422 -18.00 7.22 15.35
CA THR A 422 -18.29 8.02 16.55
C THR A 422 -18.14 9.52 16.32
N SER A 423 -17.11 9.93 15.56
CA SER A 423 -16.86 11.34 15.24
C SER A 423 -17.93 11.92 14.31
N SER A 424 -18.42 11.13 13.35
CA SER A 424 -19.52 11.51 12.45
C SER A 424 -20.82 11.74 13.21
N ASP A 425 -21.17 10.82 14.12
CA ASP A 425 -22.37 10.94 14.97
C ASP A 425 -22.27 12.16 15.89
N GLU A 426 -21.10 12.37 16.49
CA GLU A 426 -20.83 13.51 17.36
C GLU A 426 -20.88 14.85 16.60
N LEU A 427 -20.32 14.90 15.40
CA LEU A 427 -20.38 16.08 14.53
C LEU A 427 -21.82 16.45 14.19
N LYS A 428 -22.62 15.45 13.76
CA LYS A 428 -24.05 15.65 13.47
C LYS A 428 -24.78 16.18 14.70
N ARG A 429 -24.60 15.54 15.85
CA ARG A 429 -25.23 15.93 17.12
C ARG A 429 -24.92 17.37 17.49
N ARG A 430 -23.66 17.80 17.36
CA ARG A 430 -23.23 19.18 17.68
C ARG A 430 -23.82 20.21 16.71
N LEU A 431 -23.85 19.91 15.42
CA LEU A 431 -24.46 20.79 14.42
C LEU A 431 -25.98 20.95 14.65
N THR A 432 -26.67 19.92 15.15
CA THR A 432 -28.10 20.00 15.50
C THR A 432 -28.37 20.74 16.83
N THR A 433 -27.43 20.71 17.79
CA THR A 433 -27.66 21.21 19.16
C THR A 433 -27.04 22.58 19.45
N ALA A 434 -26.20 23.12 18.57
CA ALA A 434 -25.57 24.43 18.78
C ALA A 434 -26.62 25.56 18.74
N PRO A 435 -26.87 26.31 19.84
CA PRO A 435 -27.77 27.46 19.82
C PRO A 435 -27.30 28.47 18.77
N GLY A 436 -28.28 29.05 18.06
CA GLY A 436 -28.11 30.07 17.04
C GLY A 436 -27.36 31.29 17.54
#